data_AF-A0A932ZLI4-F1
#
_entry.id   AF-A0A932ZLI4-F1
#
_cell.length_a   1.000
_cell.length_b   1.000
_cell.length_c   1.000
_cell.angle_alpha   90.00
_cell.angle_beta   90.00
_cell.angle_gamma   90.00
#
_symmetry.space_group_name_H-M   'P 1'
#
loop_
_entity.id
_entity.type
_entity.pdbx_description
1 polymer ?
#
loop_
_entity_poly.entity_id
_entity_poly.type
_entity_poly.pdbx_seq_one_letter_code
_entity_poly.pdbx_strand_id
1 'polypeptide(L)'
;GEKVCHIVEEVTEDLELKKLDNKGTWRERKILYLAHLYRASFEAIMVCCADKIHNLTNMIQLTNKKESSRVWSQFNSPPEDRLWFYKEVTLCLQKKLNHPIVRELEKTFEEAEKVIPLKKNQGAIEKMTAVGHPFR
;
A
#
# COMPACT_ATOMS: atom_id res chain seq x y z
N GLY A 1 8.11 -5.00 24.95
CA GLY A 1 8.86 -6.27 24.94
C GLY A 1 9.49 -6.44 23.58
N GLU A 2 10.75 -6.88 23.52
CA GLU A 2 11.62 -6.86 22.33
C GLU A 2 10.97 -7.50 21.08
N LYS A 3 10.20 -8.59 21.21
CA LYS A 3 9.46 -9.20 20.09
C LYS A 3 8.46 -8.27 19.41
N VAL A 4 7.73 -7.47 20.18
CA VAL A 4 6.76 -6.50 19.62
C VAL A 4 7.49 -5.34 18.96
N CYS A 5 8.64 -4.93 19.51
CA CYS A 5 9.48 -3.90 18.91
C CYS A 5 9.97 -4.34 17.52
N HIS A 6 10.48 -5.56 17.38
CA HIS A 6 10.93 -6.10 16.10
C HIS A 6 9.81 -6.22 15.06
N ILE A 7 8.61 -6.66 15.46
CA ILE A 7 7.48 -6.74 14.54
C ILE A 7 7.07 -5.34 14.07
N VAL A 8 7.03 -4.36 14.98
CA VAL A 8 6.72 -2.96 14.64
C VAL A 8 7.79 -2.38 13.73
N GLU A 9 9.08 -2.64 14.00
CA GLU A 9 10.19 -2.22 13.14
C GLU A 9 10.05 -2.78 11.71
N GLU A 10 9.78 -4.08 11.56
CA GLU A 10 9.66 -4.74 10.24
C GLU A 10 8.47 -4.23 9.40
N VAL A 11 7.43 -3.68 10.04
CA VAL A 11 6.29 -3.08 9.33
C VAL A 11 6.37 -1.57 9.19
N THR A 12 7.37 -0.93 9.81
CA THR A 12 7.52 0.53 9.82
C THR A 12 8.06 1.03 8.49
N GLU A 13 7.20 1.71 7.72
CA GLU A 13 7.56 2.34 6.45
C GLU A 13 8.66 3.42 6.59
N ASP A 14 8.79 4.03 7.78
CA ASP A 14 9.76 5.10 8.07
C ASP A 14 11.21 4.62 8.17
N LEU A 15 11.46 3.34 8.44
CA LEU A 15 12.83 2.81 8.48
C LEU A 15 13.47 2.79 7.08
N GLU A 16 12.65 2.63 6.04
CA GLU A 16 13.09 2.71 4.65
C GLU A 16 13.32 4.17 4.21
N LEU A 17 12.63 5.14 4.82
CA LEU A 17 12.89 6.58 4.61
C LEU A 17 14.27 6.99 5.13
N LYS A 18 14.73 6.37 6.23
CA LYS A 18 16.10 6.57 6.75
C LYS A 18 17.17 6.09 5.78
N LYS A 19 16.93 5.01 5.01
CA LYS A 19 17.88 4.52 3.99
C LYS A 19 18.06 5.50 2.84
N LEU A 20 17.05 6.32 2.60
CA LEU A 20 17.05 7.34 1.57
C LEU A 20 17.50 8.71 2.08
N ASP A 21 17.88 8.87 3.36
CA ASP A 21 18.19 10.18 3.95
C ASP A 21 17.07 11.21 3.70
N ASN A 22 15.80 10.74 3.75
CA ASN A 22 14.60 11.49 3.35
C ASN A 22 14.58 12.03 1.90
N LYS A 23 15.49 11.59 1.04
CA LYS A 23 15.58 11.97 -0.38
C LYS A 23 14.87 10.96 -1.27
N GLY A 24 13.96 11.41 -2.12
CA GLY A 24 13.28 10.54 -3.09
C GLY A 24 11.79 10.78 -3.14
N THR A 25 11.19 10.46 -4.27
CA THR A 25 9.75 10.55 -4.51
C THR A 25 8.98 9.58 -3.62
N TRP A 26 7.68 9.84 -3.44
CA TRP A 26 6.81 8.93 -2.68
C TRP A 26 6.84 7.51 -3.26
N ARG A 27 6.86 7.39 -4.58
CA ARG A 27 6.87 6.10 -5.28
C ARG A 27 8.16 5.32 -5.08
N GLU A 28 9.33 5.97 -5.18
CA GLU A 28 10.63 5.32 -4.91
C GLU A 28 10.69 4.76 -3.49
N ARG A 29 10.18 5.51 -2.51
CA ARG A 29 10.09 5.07 -1.11
C ARG A 29 9.20 3.84 -0.95
N LYS A 30 8.07 3.79 -1.69
CA LYS A 30 7.18 2.62 -1.70
C LYS A 30 7.78 1.40 -2.40
N ILE A 31 8.60 1.57 -3.43
CA ILE A 31 9.32 0.47 -4.07
C ILE A 31 10.29 -0.20 -3.10
N LEU A 32 11.07 0.58 -2.34
CA LEU A 32 11.97 0.04 -1.32
C LEU A 32 11.20 -0.71 -0.22
N TYR A 33 10.09 -0.14 0.23
CA TYR A 33 9.21 -0.82 1.19
C TYR A 33 8.70 -2.17 0.66
N LEU A 34 8.25 -2.24 -0.60
CA LEU A 34 7.81 -3.51 -1.21
C LEU A 34 8.93 -4.55 -1.27
N ALA A 35 10.17 -4.12 -1.57
CA ALA A 35 11.33 -4.99 -1.54
C ALA A 35 11.64 -5.52 -0.13
N HIS A 36 11.46 -4.68 0.90
CA HIS A 36 11.58 -5.10 2.30
C HIS A 36 10.46 -6.08 2.68
N LEU A 37 9.22 -5.77 2.35
CA LEU A 37 8.04 -6.60 2.63
C LEU A 37 8.17 -8.00 2.00
N TYR A 38 8.80 -8.09 0.82
CA TYR A 38 9.11 -9.36 0.18
C TYR A 38 10.04 -10.27 1.04
N ARG A 39 10.77 -9.71 2.00
CA ARG A 39 11.69 -10.44 2.88
C ARG A 39 11.24 -10.49 4.34
N ALA A 40 10.13 -9.84 4.68
CA ALA A 40 9.60 -9.76 6.03
C ALA A 40 9.15 -11.12 6.58
N SER A 41 9.18 -11.24 7.91
CA SER A 41 8.72 -12.42 8.67
C SER A 41 7.20 -12.65 8.53
N PHE A 42 6.75 -13.84 8.91
CA PHE A 42 5.32 -14.19 8.90
C PHE A 42 4.51 -13.27 9.84
N GLU A 43 5.04 -13.01 11.03
CA GLU A 43 4.45 -12.15 12.05
C GLU A 43 4.34 -10.70 11.55
N ALA A 44 5.39 -10.18 10.92
CA ALA A 44 5.37 -8.86 10.30
C ALA A 44 4.35 -8.78 9.15
N ILE A 45 4.23 -9.83 8.33
CA ILE A 45 3.22 -9.91 7.27
C ILE A 45 1.80 -9.86 7.86
N MET A 46 1.53 -10.59 8.94
CA MET A 46 0.22 -10.59 9.60
C MET A 46 -0.15 -9.19 10.12
N VAL A 47 0.79 -8.51 10.77
CA VAL A 47 0.60 -7.15 11.26
C VAL A 47 0.43 -6.16 10.10
N CYS A 48 1.22 -6.31 9.04
CA CYS A 48 1.09 -5.52 7.81
C CYS A 48 -0.30 -5.68 7.18
N CYS A 49 -0.82 -6.91 7.10
CA CYS A 49 -2.19 -7.13 6.59
C CYS A 49 -3.23 -6.37 7.41
N ALA A 50 -3.18 -6.49 8.75
CA ALA A 50 -4.11 -5.82 9.64
C ALA A 50 -4.04 -4.29 9.51
N ASP A 51 -2.83 -3.73 9.49
CA ASP A 51 -2.61 -2.29 9.27
C ASP A 51 -3.20 -1.83 7.94
N LYS A 52 -2.93 -2.57 6.85
CA LYS A 52 -3.36 -2.18 5.51
C LYS A 52 -4.88 -2.32 5.32
N ILE A 53 -5.52 -3.31 5.95
CA ILE A 53 -7.00 -3.40 6.01
C ILE A 53 -7.57 -2.17 6.72
N HIS A 54 -7.04 -1.81 7.88
CA HIS A 54 -7.52 -0.65 8.63
C HIS A 54 -7.35 0.65 7.84
N ASN A 55 -6.16 0.83 7.23
CA ASN A 55 -5.85 2.02 6.44
C ASN A 55 -6.73 2.14 5.18
N LEU A 56 -6.97 1.04 4.47
CA LEU A 56 -7.88 1.03 3.32
C LEU A 56 -9.33 1.30 3.74
N THR A 57 -9.79 0.68 4.82
CA THR A 57 -11.14 0.91 5.35
C THR A 57 -11.36 2.38 5.70
N ASN A 58 -10.40 2.99 6.40
CA ASN A 58 -10.44 4.42 6.71
C ASN A 58 -10.45 5.28 5.43
N MET A 59 -9.66 4.90 4.43
CA MET A 59 -9.60 5.62 3.14
C MET A 59 -10.93 5.55 2.38
N ILE A 60 -11.59 4.39 2.36
CA ILE A 60 -12.93 4.21 1.78
C ILE A 60 -13.94 5.12 2.51
N GLN A 61 -13.95 5.07 3.84
CA GLN A 61 -14.85 5.88 4.65
C GLN A 61 -14.64 7.38 4.42
N LEU A 62 -13.38 7.83 4.34
CA LEU A 62 -13.05 9.23 4.04
C LEU A 62 -13.51 9.65 2.64
N THR A 63 -13.40 8.76 1.66
CA THR A 63 -13.80 9.02 0.28
C THR A 63 -15.32 9.18 0.13
N ASN A 64 -16.08 8.43 0.93
CA ASN A 64 -17.55 8.50 0.94
C ASN A 64 -18.13 9.74 1.66
N LYS A 65 -17.28 10.57 2.29
CA LYS A 65 -17.74 11.82 2.93
C LYS A 65 -17.96 12.93 1.90
N LYS A 66 -18.93 13.82 2.17
CA LYS A 66 -19.31 14.96 1.29
C LYS A 66 -18.15 15.91 0.93
N GLU A 67 -17.08 15.95 1.71
CA GLU A 67 -15.90 16.82 1.50
C GLU A 67 -14.64 16.03 1.08
N SER A 68 -14.80 14.88 0.43
CA SER A 68 -13.68 13.99 0.10
C SER A 68 -12.57 14.65 -0.71
N SER A 69 -12.87 15.59 -1.60
CA SER A 69 -11.87 16.35 -2.37
C SER A 69 -10.86 17.11 -1.49
N ARG A 70 -11.33 17.70 -0.39
CA ARG A 70 -10.50 18.40 0.61
C ARG A 70 -9.66 17.44 1.44
N VAL A 71 -10.14 16.22 1.66
CA VAL A 71 -9.36 15.17 2.31
C VAL A 71 -8.24 14.71 1.38
N TRP A 72 -8.57 14.50 0.10
CA TRP A 72 -7.59 14.06 -0.89
C TRP A 72 -6.46 15.07 -1.14
N SER A 73 -6.74 16.38 -1.00
CA SER A 73 -5.72 17.43 -1.13
C SER A 73 -4.69 17.46 0.01
N GLN A 74 -4.94 16.76 1.13
CA GLN A 74 -4.01 16.68 2.25
C GLN A 74 -2.98 15.55 2.09
N PHE A 75 -3.18 14.66 1.11
CA PHE A 75 -2.24 13.57 0.87
C PHE A 75 -1.07 14.02 -0.01
N ASN A 76 0.13 13.61 0.38
CA ASN A 76 1.37 13.87 -0.35
C ASN A 76 1.54 13.07 -1.66
N SER A 77 0.52 12.31 -2.07
CA SER A 77 0.54 11.50 -3.27
C SER A 77 -0.86 11.39 -3.87
N PRO A 78 -0.97 11.29 -5.20
CA PRO A 78 -2.26 11.23 -5.87
C PRO A 78 -2.95 9.86 -5.63
N PRO A 79 -4.28 9.78 -5.77
CA PRO A 79 -5.05 8.55 -5.51
C PRO A 79 -4.56 7.34 -6.31
N GLU A 80 -4.09 7.55 -7.54
CA GLU A 80 -3.60 6.51 -8.44
C GLU A 80 -2.34 5.83 -7.89
N ASP A 81 -1.39 6.63 -7.38
CA ASP A 81 -0.16 6.10 -6.79
C ASP A 81 -0.45 5.32 -5.51
N ARG A 82 -1.44 5.75 -4.73
CA ARG A 82 -1.89 5.04 -3.54
C ARG A 82 -2.52 3.69 -3.88
N LEU A 83 -3.43 3.67 -4.85
CA LEU A 83 -4.04 2.42 -5.32
C LEU A 83 -2.99 1.47 -5.89
N TRP A 84 -2.03 1.97 -6.68
CA TRP A 84 -0.90 1.16 -7.15
C TRP A 84 -0.14 0.54 -5.97
N PHE A 85 0.20 1.33 -4.95
CA PHE A 85 0.93 0.81 -3.79
C PHE A 85 0.15 -0.29 -3.04
N TYR A 86 -1.12 -0.06 -2.75
CA TYR A 86 -1.95 -1.06 -2.07
C TYR A 86 -2.11 -2.32 -2.91
N LYS A 87 -2.22 -2.19 -4.24
CA LYS A 87 -2.25 -3.33 -5.16
C LYS A 87 -0.99 -4.18 -5.06
N GLU A 88 0.19 -3.55 -5.14
CA GLU A 88 1.46 -4.27 -5.05
C GLU A 88 1.64 -4.93 -3.68
N VAL A 89 1.21 -4.27 -2.59
CA VAL A 89 1.21 -4.88 -1.25
C VAL A 89 0.31 -6.12 -1.22
N THR A 90 -0.95 -6.01 -1.66
CA THR A 90 -1.89 -7.14 -1.68
C THR A 90 -1.33 -8.31 -2.48
N LEU A 91 -0.79 -8.06 -3.68
CA LEU A 91 -0.17 -9.10 -4.52
C LEU A 91 1.05 -9.75 -3.85
N CYS A 92 1.90 -8.95 -3.21
CA CYS A 92 3.07 -9.46 -2.48
C CYS A 92 2.65 -10.39 -1.33
N LEU A 93 1.62 -10.00 -0.58
CA LEU A 93 1.14 -10.74 0.59
C LEU A 93 0.38 -12.01 0.18
N GLN A 94 -0.41 -11.98 -0.89
CA GLN A 94 -1.05 -13.16 -1.49
C GLN A 94 -0.07 -14.26 -1.88
N LYS A 95 1.08 -13.89 -2.46
CA LYS A 95 2.13 -14.85 -2.84
C LYS A 95 2.81 -15.50 -1.63
N LYS A 96 2.84 -14.81 -0.49
CA LYS A 96 3.57 -15.24 0.70
C LYS A 96 2.73 -16.01 1.70
N LEU A 97 1.43 -15.72 1.76
CA LEU A 97 0.59 -16.17 2.85
C LEU A 97 -0.79 -16.59 2.37
N ASN A 98 -1.08 -17.89 2.48
CA ASN A 98 -2.44 -18.41 2.32
C ASN A 98 -3.16 -18.37 3.68
N HIS A 99 -3.73 -17.21 4.03
CA HIS A 99 -4.43 -17.00 5.30
C HIS A 99 -5.70 -16.14 5.10
N PRO A 100 -6.77 -16.34 5.91
CA PRO A 100 -8.00 -15.55 5.80
C PRO A 100 -7.81 -14.03 5.81
N ILE A 101 -6.84 -13.52 6.59
CA ILE A 101 -6.55 -12.08 6.65
C ILE A 101 -6.10 -11.50 5.31
N VAL A 102 -5.42 -12.30 4.47
CA VAL A 102 -4.97 -11.85 3.15
C VAL A 102 -6.16 -11.76 2.19
N ARG A 103 -7.13 -12.66 2.32
CA ARG A 103 -8.40 -12.59 1.57
C ARG A 103 -9.26 -11.41 2.02
N GLU A 104 -9.20 -11.06 3.30
CA GLU A 104 -9.85 -9.85 3.82
C GLU A 104 -9.20 -8.60 3.21
N LEU A 105 -7.86 -8.51 3.22
CA LEU A 105 -7.12 -7.44 2.57
C LEU A 105 -7.47 -7.31 1.09
N GLU A 106 -7.54 -8.42 0.35
CA GLU A 106 -7.96 -8.44 -1.06
C GLU A 106 -9.34 -7.83 -1.24
N LYS A 107 -10.34 -8.27 -0.47
CA LYS A 107 -11.70 -7.73 -0.54
C LYS A 107 -11.76 -6.24 -0.22
N THR A 108 -11.06 -5.81 0.83
CA THR A 108 -11.00 -4.38 1.20
C THR A 108 -10.33 -3.56 0.10
N PHE A 109 -9.30 -4.10 -0.54
CA PHE A 109 -8.65 -3.45 -1.69
C PHE A 109 -9.58 -3.33 -2.90
N GLU A 110 -10.32 -4.39 -3.24
CA GLU A 110 -11.31 -4.34 -4.33
C GLU A 110 -12.42 -3.32 -4.08
N GLU A 111 -12.84 -3.13 -2.84
CA GLU A 111 -13.79 -2.07 -2.46
C GLU A 111 -13.15 -0.68 -2.62
N ALA A 112 -11.92 -0.52 -2.15
CA ALA A 112 -11.17 0.74 -2.31
C ALA A 112 -11.00 1.11 -3.78
N GLU A 113 -10.67 0.15 -4.66
CA GLU A 113 -10.51 0.39 -6.10
C GLU A 113 -11.80 0.89 -6.76
N LYS A 114 -12.98 0.47 -6.28
CA LYS A 114 -14.29 0.91 -6.79
C LYS A 114 -14.66 2.33 -6.35
N VAL A 115 -14.25 2.72 -5.14
CA VAL A 115 -14.69 3.96 -4.49
C VAL A 115 -13.71 5.10 -4.71
N ILE A 116 -12.41 4.82 -4.79
CA ILE A 116 -11.37 5.84 -4.89
C ILE A 116 -11.39 6.47 -6.29
N PRO A 117 -11.53 7.81 -6.39
CA PRO A 117 -11.65 8.48 -7.67
C PRO A 117 -10.30 8.47 -8.41
N LEU A 118 -10.23 7.71 -9.50
CA LEU A 118 -9.14 7.81 -10.48
C LEU A 118 -9.39 9.01 -11.39
N LYS A 119 -8.39 9.88 -11.58
CA LYS A 119 -8.41 10.82 -12.71
C LYS A 119 -8.41 9.99 -13.99
N LYS A 120 -9.52 10.02 -14.74
CA LYS A 120 -9.56 9.56 -16.14
C LYS A 120 -8.64 10.44 -16.99
N ASN A 121 -7.35 10.19 -16.96
CA ASN A 121 -6.47 10.67 -18.00
C ASN A 121 -6.70 9.77 -19.23
N GLN A 122 -7.53 10.24 -20.17
CA GLN A 122 -7.53 9.75 -21.55
C GLN A 122 -6.09 9.80 -22.05
N GLY A 123 -5.44 8.63 -22.19
CA GLY A 123 -4.11 8.52 -22.82
C GLY A 123 -3.06 7.69 -22.08
N ALA A 124 -3.31 7.14 -20.88
CA ALA A 124 -2.28 6.40 -20.14
C ALA A 124 -2.62 4.94 -19.77
N ILE A 125 -3.74 4.40 -20.29
CA ILE A 125 -4.12 3.00 -20.00
C ILE A 125 -3.18 2.00 -20.69
N GLU A 126 -2.45 2.39 -21.74
CA GLU A 126 -1.59 1.47 -22.50
C GLU A 126 -0.14 1.36 -22.00
N LYS A 127 0.29 2.13 -20.98
CA LYS A 127 1.66 2.00 -20.43
C LYS A 127 1.75 1.38 -19.03
N MET A 128 0.61 1.09 -18.40
CA MET A 128 0.56 0.61 -17.01
C MET A 128 0.86 -0.89 -16.85
N THR A 129 0.95 -1.64 -17.95
CA THR A 129 1.41 -3.03 -18.00
C THR A 129 2.90 -3.18 -18.34
N ALA A 130 3.61 -2.07 -18.62
CA ALA A 130 4.98 -2.11 -19.16
C ALA A 130 6.08 -1.65 -18.18
N VAL A 131 5.74 -1.26 -16.95
CA VAL A 131 6.75 -1.11 -15.90
C VAL A 131 6.90 -2.48 -15.25
N GLY A 132 7.92 -3.22 -15.71
CA GLY A 132 8.20 -4.58 -15.29
C GLY A 132 8.03 -4.76 -13.78
N HIS A 133 7.20 -5.74 -13.42
CA HIS A 133 7.06 -6.21 -12.06
C HIS A 133 8.47 -6.44 -11.49
N PRO A 134 8.91 -5.71 -10.45
CA PRO A 134 10.29 -5.81 -9.96
C PRO A 134 10.62 -7.16 -9.31
N PHE A 135 9.64 -8.07 -9.22
CA PHE A 135 9.73 -9.37 -8.56
C PHE A 135 9.24 -10.50 -9.48
N ARG A 136 9.78 -10.57 -10.69
CA ARG A 136 9.68 -11.75 -11.55
C ARG A 136 10.79 -12.74 -11.24
#